data_AF-A0AAF1AKL5-F1
#
_entry.id   AF-A0AAF1AKL5-F1
#
_cell.length_a   1.000
_cell.length_b   1.000
_cell.length_c   1.000
_cell.angle_alpha   90.00
_cell.angle_beta   90.00
_cell.angle_gamma   90.00
#
_symmetry.space_group_name_H-M   'P 1'
#
loop_
_entity.id
_entity.type
_entity.pdbx_description
1 polymer ?
#
loop_
_entity_poly.entity_id
_entity_poly.type
_entity_poly.pdbx_seq_one_letter_code
_entity_poly.pdbx_strand_id
1 'polypeptide(L)'
;MYWGIGHGLKDILEAHKGPFTAMLCSLTIIVVHHMYSMPPYPYLATDYGTQLSLFTHHMWIGGFLIVGAAAHAAIFMVRDYDPTTRYNDVRSNQT
;
A
#
# COMPACT_ATOMS: atom_id res chain seq x y z
N MET A 1 0.07 13.18 -38.86
CA MET A 1 1.13 13.50 -37.89
C MET A 1 0.47 13.65 -36.53
N TYR A 2 0.30 12.56 -35.78
CA TYR A 2 -0.27 12.62 -34.43
C TYR A 2 0.91 12.70 -33.47
N TRP A 3 1.07 13.82 -32.78
CA TRP A 3 2.13 14.03 -31.81
C TRP A 3 1.96 12.96 -30.71
N GLY A 4 2.94 12.06 -30.57
CA GLY A 4 2.91 10.92 -29.65
C GLY A 4 3.05 11.27 -28.17
N ILE A 5 2.48 12.39 -27.69
CA ILE A 5 2.37 12.68 -26.25
C ILE A 5 1.03 12.15 -25.75
N GLY A 6 1.00 10.89 -25.38
CA GLY A 6 -0.17 10.30 -24.74
C GLY A 6 0.18 8.93 -24.19
N HIS A 7 0.02 8.76 -22.89
CA HIS A 7 0.09 7.43 -22.28
C HIS A 7 -1.26 6.75 -22.46
N GLY A 8 -1.27 5.56 -23.07
CA GLY A 8 -2.49 4.77 -23.20
C GLY A 8 -2.97 4.30 -21.82
N LEU A 9 -4.27 4.37 -21.54
CA LEU A 9 -4.84 3.88 -20.27
C LEU A 9 -4.45 2.41 -19.99
N LYS A 10 -4.36 1.60 -21.05
CA LYS A 10 -3.88 0.22 -20.95
C LYS A 10 -2.45 0.14 -20.43
N ASP A 11 -1.56 1.01 -20.90
CA ASP A 11 -0.13 1.02 -20.53
C ASP A 11 0.06 1.55 -19.10
N ILE A 12 -0.74 2.54 -18.70
CA ILE A 12 -0.79 3.05 -17.33
C ILE A 12 -1.31 1.98 -16.37
N LEU A 13 -2.38 1.29 -16.75
CA LEU A 13 -3.00 0.27 -15.92
C LEU A 13 -2.11 -0.97 -15.79
N GLU A 14 -1.38 -1.34 -16.85
CA GLU A 14 -0.34 -2.38 -16.83
C GLU A 14 0.72 -2.10 -15.75
N ALA A 15 1.15 -0.83 -15.63
CA ALA A 15 2.16 -0.40 -14.66
C ALA A 15 1.67 -0.35 -13.20
N HIS A 16 0.34 -0.33 -12.95
CA HIS A 16 -0.24 -0.10 -11.62
C HIS A 16 -1.01 -1.30 -11.03
N LYS A 17 -0.75 -2.53 -11.48
CA LYS A 17 -1.50 -3.73 -11.03
C LYS A 17 -1.24 -4.16 -9.57
N GLY A 18 -0.18 -3.68 -8.92
CA GLY A 18 0.30 -4.21 -7.63
C GLY A 18 0.22 -3.32 -6.35
N PRO A 19 0.31 -1.98 -6.40
CA PRO A 19 0.68 -1.21 -5.20
C PRO A 19 -0.47 -0.89 -4.22
N PHE A 20 -1.73 -1.19 -4.57
CA PHE A 20 -2.90 -0.64 -3.85
C PHE A 20 -2.93 -0.98 -2.35
N THR A 21 -2.76 -2.24 -1.97
CA THR A 21 -2.81 -2.66 -0.55
C THR A 21 -1.58 -2.21 0.22
N ALA A 22 -0.39 -2.28 -0.39
CA ALA A 22 0.86 -1.87 0.24
C ALA A 22 0.94 -0.35 0.48
N MET A 23 0.35 0.46 -0.41
CA MET A 23 0.27 1.92 -0.23
C MET A 23 -0.73 2.31 0.86
N LEU A 24 -1.87 1.61 0.95
CA LEU A 24 -2.88 1.87 1.97
C LEU A 24 -2.34 1.62 3.39
N CYS A 25 -1.52 0.59 3.58
CA CYS A 25 -0.79 0.34 4.83
C CYS A 25 0.04 1.53 5.29
N SER A 26 0.93 1.99 4.41
CA SER A 26 1.88 3.07 4.73
C SER A 26 1.14 4.37 5.05
N LEU A 27 0.03 4.63 4.37
CA LEU A 27 -0.83 5.77 4.65
C LEU A 27 -1.39 5.74 6.08
N THR A 28 -1.92 4.60 6.54
CA THR A 28 -2.53 4.50 7.89
C THR A 28 -1.53 4.74 9.02
N ILE A 29 -0.27 4.32 8.85
CA ILE A 29 0.82 4.54 9.81
C ILE A 29 1.31 6.00 9.79
N ILE A 30 1.35 6.62 8.61
CA ILE A 30 1.72 8.05 8.46
C ILE A 30 0.64 8.93 9.09
N VAL A 31 -0.64 8.65 8.83
CA VAL A 31 -1.78 9.39 9.39
C VAL A 31 -1.66 9.46 10.91
N VAL A 32 -1.31 8.36 11.57
CA VAL A 32 -1.30 8.34 13.03
C VAL A 32 -0.08 9.02 13.64
N HIS A 33 1.09 8.96 12.99
CA HIS A 33 2.25 9.78 13.37
C HIS A 33 1.93 11.27 13.25
N HIS A 34 1.15 11.63 12.24
CA HIS A 34 0.68 12.99 12.02
C HIS A 34 -0.31 13.42 13.11
N MET A 35 -1.29 12.59 13.46
CA MET A 35 -2.27 12.88 14.50
C MET A 35 -1.66 13.00 15.90
N TYR A 36 -0.60 12.23 16.20
CA TYR A 36 0.13 12.37 17.45
C TYR A 36 0.85 13.71 17.54
N SER A 37 1.51 14.13 16.46
CA SER A 37 2.36 15.33 16.44
C SER A 37 1.58 16.61 16.15
N MET A 38 0.43 16.50 15.49
CA MET A 38 -0.46 17.61 15.10
C MET A 38 -1.91 17.17 15.32
N PRO A 39 -2.45 17.36 16.53
CA PRO A 39 -3.83 16.99 16.86
C PRO A 39 -4.82 17.83 16.03
N PRO A 40 -5.56 17.24 15.07
CA PRO A 40 -6.42 18.00 14.18
C PRO A 40 -7.78 18.36 14.81
N TYR A 41 -8.09 17.81 15.99
CA TYR A 41 -9.35 18.01 16.69
C TYR A 41 -9.15 18.78 18.01
N PRO A 42 -10.05 19.73 18.35
CA PRO A 42 -10.02 20.43 19.64
C PRO A 42 -10.04 19.46 20.82
N TYR A 43 -9.27 19.76 21.87
CA TYR A 43 -9.15 18.98 23.13
C TYR A 43 -8.50 17.59 23.03
N LEU A 44 -8.20 17.09 21.82
CA LEU A 44 -7.54 15.80 21.63
C LEU A 44 -6.07 15.82 22.10
N ALA A 45 -5.44 17.01 22.16
CA ALA A 45 -4.10 17.19 22.72
C ALA A 45 -4.04 17.00 24.25
N THR A 46 -5.18 17.15 24.93
CA THR A 46 -5.29 17.07 26.40
C THR A 46 -5.93 15.75 26.87
N ASP A 47 -6.61 15.04 25.98
CA ASP A 47 -7.12 13.69 26.25
C ASP A 47 -6.12 12.62 25.81
N TYR A 48 -5.20 12.30 26.72
CA TYR A 48 -4.12 11.32 26.50
C TYR A 48 -4.64 9.90 26.21
N GLY A 49 -5.81 9.53 26.74
CA GLY A 49 -6.39 8.20 26.55
C GLY A 49 -6.83 7.98 25.11
N THR A 50 -7.51 8.97 24.54
CA THR A 50 -7.95 8.94 23.14
C THR A 50 -6.76 9.03 22.18
N GLN A 51 -5.74 9.84 22.47
CA GLN A 51 -4.53 9.93 21.64
C GLN A 51 -3.78 8.59 21.58
N LEU A 52 -3.58 7.92 22.72
CA LEU A 52 -2.92 6.61 22.78
C LEU A 52 -3.73 5.52 22.08
N SER A 53 -5.06 5.52 22.27
CA SER A 53 -5.97 4.57 21.64
C SER A 53 -5.96 4.69 20.11
N LEU A 54 -6.04 5.92 19.58
CA LEU A 54 -5.96 6.17 18.14
C LEU A 54 -4.59 5.77 17.58
N PHE A 55 -3.51 6.04 18.32
CA PHE A 55 -2.16 5.62 17.97
C PHE A 55 -2.06 4.11 17.80
N THR A 56 -2.34 3.36 18.85
CA THR A 56 -2.24 1.88 18.81
C THR A 56 -3.21 1.27 17.79
N HIS A 57 -4.43 1.80 17.66
CA HIS A 57 -5.42 1.30 16.71
C HIS A 57 -4.92 1.37 15.26
N HIS A 58 -4.41 2.53 14.81
CA HIS A 58 -3.93 2.68 13.44
C HIS A 58 -2.61 1.95 13.20
N MET A 59 -1.74 1.84 14.21
CA MET A 59 -0.52 1.03 14.12
C MET A 59 -0.86 -0.47 13.93
N TRP A 60 -1.85 -0.98 14.66
CA TRP A 60 -2.32 -2.35 14.50
C TRP A 60 -3.01 -2.59 13.17
N ILE A 61 -3.88 -1.68 12.71
CA ILE A 61 -4.50 -1.76 11.38
C ILE A 61 -3.43 -1.77 10.29
N GLY A 62 -2.47 -0.85 10.35
CA GLY A 62 -1.34 -0.81 9.43
C GLY A 62 -0.57 -2.12 9.44
N GLY A 63 -0.26 -2.66 10.61
CA GLY A 63 0.42 -3.96 10.78
C GLY A 63 -0.33 -5.13 10.16
N PHE A 64 -1.64 -5.25 10.41
CA PHE A 64 -2.48 -6.31 9.83
C PHE A 64 -2.54 -6.23 8.31
N LEU A 65 -2.65 -5.02 7.76
CA LEU A 65 -2.67 -4.83 6.32
C LEU A 65 -1.30 -5.12 5.68
N ILE A 66 -0.18 -4.83 6.37
CA ILE A 66 1.19 -5.12 5.85
C ILE A 66 1.38 -6.63 5.72
N VAL A 67 1.07 -7.37 6.78
CA VAL A 67 1.15 -8.85 6.76
C VAL A 67 0.15 -9.42 5.75
N GLY A 68 -1.05 -8.86 5.68
CA GLY A 68 -2.07 -9.24 4.69
C GLY A 68 -1.62 -9.02 3.25
N ALA A 69 -0.92 -7.93 2.94
CA ALA A 69 -0.36 -7.65 1.62
C ALA A 69 0.76 -8.65 1.27
N ALA A 70 1.65 -8.94 2.21
CA ALA A 70 2.70 -9.95 2.04
C ALA A 70 2.12 -11.36 1.83
N ALA A 71 1.09 -11.72 2.60
CA ALA A 71 0.38 -12.99 2.45
C ALA A 71 -0.32 -13.10 1.08
N HIS A 72 -1.03 -12.06 0.64
CA HIS A 72 -1.63 -12.04 -0.70
C HIS A 72 -0.57 -12.13 -1.81
N ALA A 73 0.56 -11.43 -1.67
CA ALA A 73 1.66 -11.53 -2.63
C ALA A 73 2.24 -12.95 -2.70
N ALA A 74 2.41 -13.63 -1.55
CA ALA A 74 2.88 -15.01 -1.49
C ALA A 74 1.86 -15.99 -2.09
N ILE A 75 0.57 -15.82 -1.82
CA ILE A 75 -0.49 -16.66 -2.42
C ILE A 75 -0.50 -16.50 -3.94
N PHE A 76 -0.40 -15.27 -4.43
CA PHE A 76 -0.31 -14.99 -5.86
C PHE A 76 0.94 -15.62 -6.50
N MET A 77 2.07 -15.66 -5.79
CA MET A 77 3.30 -16.32 -6.26
C MET A 77 3.16 -17.84 -6.37
N VAL A 78 2.34 -18.47 -5.52
CA VAL A 78 2.17 -19.93 -5.51
C VAL A 78 1.05 -20.39 -6.44
N ARG A 79 -0.06 -19.66 -6.50
CA ARG A 79 -1.29 -20.13 -7.16
C ARG A 79 -1.47 -19.63 -8.58
N ASP A 80 -1.17 -18.35 -8.81
CA ASP A 80 -1.56 -17.65 -10.04
C ASP A 80 -0.36 -17.16 -10.85
N TYR A 81 0.85 -17.41 -10.36
CA TYR A 81 2.07 -17.08 -11.08
C TYR A 81 2.42 -18.16 -12.10
N ASP A 82 2.25 -17.82 -13.38
CA ASP A 82 2.72 -18.63 -14.49
C ASP A 82 3.94 -17.97 -15.15
N PRO A 83 5.14 -18.58 -15.06
CA PRO A 83 6.37 -18.02 -15.63
C PRO A 83 6.37 -17.98 -17.17
N THR A 84 5.50 -18.73 -17.84
CA THR A 84 5.42 -18.76 -19.31
C THR A 84 4.70 -17.54 -19.87
N THR A 85 3.76 -16.96 -19.12
CA THR A 85 2.96 -15.78 -19.53
C THR A 85 3.59 -14.44 -19.12
N ARG A 86 4.67 -14.48 -18.32
CA ARG A 86 5.37 -13.32 -17.76
C ARG A 86 6.86 -13.30 -18.14
N TYR A 87 7.23 -14.01 -19.21
CA TYR A 87 8.59 -14.12 -19.70
C TYR A 87 9.15 -12.73 -20.09
N ASN A 88 10.25 -12.32 -19.45
CA ASN A 88 10.93 -11.00 -19.57
C ASN A 88 10.38 -9.83 -18.73
N ASP A 89 9.55 -10.09 -17.72
CA ASP A 89 9.24 -9.09 -16.68
C ASP A 89 10.30 -9.08 -15.56
N VAL A 90 10.37 -7.99 -14.79
CA VAL A 90 11.31 -7.76 -13.67
C VAL A 90 11.26 -8.87 -12.62
N ARG A 91 10.13 -9.58 -12.50
CA ARG A 91 9.93 -10.72 -11.60
C ARG A 91 10.39 -12.07 -12.16
N SER A 92 10.57 -12.17 -13.47
CA SER A 92 10.97 -13.42 -14.15
C SER A 92 12.48 -13.66 -14.18
N ASN A 93 13.29 -12.69 -13.74
CA ASN A 93 14.75 -12.70 -13.85
C ASN A 93 15.50 -13.27 -12.63
N GLN A 94 14.86 -14.09 -11.79
CA GLN A 94 15.42 -14.60 -10.53
C GLN A 94 16.14 -15.96 -10.63
N THR A 95 16.57 -16.38 -11.83
CA THR A 95 17.47 -17.54 -12.03
C THR A 95 18.47 -17.27 -13.14
#